data_AF-A0A2N2NE32-F1
#
_entry.id   AF-A0A2N2NE32-F1
#
_cell.length_a   1.000
_cell.length_b   1.000
_cell.length_c   1.000
_cell.angle_alpha   90.00
_cell.angle_beta   90.00
_cell.angle_gamma   90.00
#
_symmetry.space_group_name_H-M   'P 1'
#
loop_
_entity.id
_entity.type
_entity.pdbx_description
1 polymer ?
#
loop_
_entity_poly.entity_id
_entity_poly.type
_entity_poly.pdbx_seq_one_letter_code
_entity_poly.pdbx_strand_id
1 'polypeptide(L)'
;MTETMNFGLDLGMGALKLHGNQQSIQLISQVAVNNGPLVGRMLGLGSSRLPLRIALPSGSTFFVDSGAHDSGRPVENLSMDRFVGSPEMLALFYGAFTRLILRSGDISQPVSITCGLPLDTLSGEEARTTVESIQRWMKADHIWKANDQEYHLNVTEVRVTSQPAGALFDYVAVINR
;
A
#
# COMPACT_ATOMS: atom_id res chain seq x y z
N MET A 1 -6.90 -3.29 27.50
CA MET A 1 -6.36 -2.68 26.27
C MET A 1 -6.38 -3.76 25.22
N THR A 2 -7.04 -3.53 24.09
CA THR A 2 -7.03 -4.49 22.97
C THR A 2 -5.60 -4.56 22.42
N GLU A 3 -5.07 -5.75 22.23
CA GLU A 3 -3.74 -5.93 21.64
C GLU A 3 -3.78 -5.45 20.18
N THR A 4 -2.89 -4.51 19.83
CA THR A 4 -2.79 -3.93 18.49
C THR A 4 -1.55 -4.42 17.77
N MET A 5 -1.68 -4.75 16.48
CA MET A 5 -0.53 -5.06 15.63
C MET A 5 0.06 -3.77 15.03
N ASN A 6 1.38 -3.62 15.11
CA ASN A 6 2.09 -2.45 14.61
C ASN A 6 2.69 -2.74 13.23
N PHE A 7 2.51 -1.80 12.31
CA PHE A 7 3.11 -1.85 10.98
C PHE A 7 3.83 -0.55 10.63
N GLY A 8 4.98 -0.67 9.98
CA GLY A 8 5.66 0.43 9.29
C GLY A 8 5.26 0.44 7.82
N LEU A 9 4.90 1.61 7.29
CA LEU A 9 4.51 1.80 5.90
C LEU A 9 5.36 2.90 5.26
N ASP A 10 5.99 2.61 4.13
CA ASP A 10 6.73 3.57 3.33
C ASP A 10 6.06 3.70 1.96
N LEU A 11 5.48 4.87 1.69
CA LEU A 11 4.78 5.18 0.44
C LEU A 11 5.76 5.75 -0.60
N GLY A 12 6.67 4.90 -1.08
CA GLY A 12 7.64 5.29 -2.11
C GLY A 12 7.04 5.37 -3.52
N MET A 13 7.58 6.27 -4.34
CA MET A 13 7.16 6.43 -5.74
C MET A 13 7.48 5.21 -6.62
N GLY A 14 8.57 4.49 -6.34
CA GLY A 14 8.94 3.27 -7.06
C GLY A 14 8.41 1.97 -6.43
N ALA A 15 8.28 1.94 -5.11
CA ALA A 15 7.74 0.80 -4.39
C ALA A 15 7.11 1.24 -3.06
N LEU A 16 6.02 0.56 -2.70
CA LEU A 16 5.42 0.62 -1.38
C LEU A 16 6.01 -0.50 -0.52
N LYS A 17 6.52 -0.15 0.66
CA LYS A 17 7.06 -1.14 1.61
C LYS A 17 6.18 -1.19 2.85
N LEU A 18 5.82 -2.41 3.26
CA LEU A 18 5.05 -2.69 4.45
C LEU A 18 5.86 -3.63 5.34
N HIS A 19 6.17 -3.18 6.54
CA HIS A 19 6.95 -3.92 7.54
C HIS A 19 6.04 -4.28 8.71
N GLY A 20 5.86 -5.58 8.96
CA GLY A 20 5.20 -6.11 10.16
C GLY A 20 6.20 -6.83 11.08
N ASN A 21 5.71 -7.35 12.20
CA ASN A 21 6.54 -7.99 13.24
C ASN A 21 7.45 -9.12 12.74
N GLN A 22 7.03 -9.89 11.73
CA GLN A 22 7.77 -11.08 11.26
C GLN A 22 8.06 -11.08 9.76
N GLN A 23 7.40 -10.22 8.99
CA GLN A 23 7.44 -10.23 7.53
C GLN A 23 7.45 -8.81 7.00
N SER A 24 8.09 -8.64 5.85
CA SER A 24 8.08 -7.40 5.10
C SER A 24 7.65 -7.67 3.66
N ILE A 25 6.82 -6.78 3.13
CA ILE A 25 6.37 -6.78 1.75
C ILE A 25 6.96 -5.55 1.08
N GLN A 26 7.50 -5.75 -0.12
CA GLN A 26 7.76 -4.67 -1.07
C GLN A 26 6.87 -4.92 -2.27
N LEU A 27 5.96 -3.99 -2.53
CA LEU A 27 5.07 -3.99 -3.69
C LEU A 27 5.60 -2.94 -4.67
N ILE A 28 5.81 -3.31 -5.93
CA ILE A 28 6.15 -2.32 -6.95
C ILE A 28 4.97 -1.35 -7.08
N SER A 29 5.25 -0.03 -7.10
CA SER A 29 4.22 1.02 -7.20
C SER A 29 3.64 1.17 -8.60
N GLN A 30 3.37 0.04 -9.27
CA GLN A 30 2.70 -0.05 -10.57
C GLN A 30 1.22 -0.34 -10.37
N VAL A 31 0.38 0.40 -11.09
CA VAL A 31 -1.08 0.28 -11.05
C VAL A 31 -1.62 0.40 -12.46
N ALA A 32 -2.55 -0.46 -12.83
CA ALA A 32 -3.29 -0.37 -14.09
C ALA A 32 -4.79 -0.50 -13.87
N VAL A 33 -5.61 0.22 -14.64
CA VAL A 33 -7.06 0.08 -14.61
C VAL A 33 -7.52 -1.08 -15.50
N ASN A 34 -8.54 -1.80 -15.01
CA ASN A 34 -9.19 -2.85 -15.78
C ASN A 34 -10.31 -2.26 -16.66
N ASN A 35 -10.01 -1.93 -17.92
CA ASN A 35 -10.96 -1.29 -18.85
C ASN A 35 -11.48 -2.24 -19.95
N GLY A 36 -11.27 -3.55 -19.86
CA GLY A 36 -11.72 -4.51 -20.87
C GLY A 36 -11.26 -5.94 -20.62
N PRO A 37 -11.66 -6.92 -21.46
CA PRO A 37 -11.21 -8.30 -21.32
C PRO A 37 -9.69 -8.36 -21.40
N LEU A 38 -9.08 -9.06 -20.43
CA LEU A 38 -7.64 -9.33 -20.38
C LEU A 38 -7.17 -9.84 -21.75
N VAL A 39 -6.39 -9.04 -22.46
CA VAL A 39 -5.69 -9.50 -23.66
C VAL A 39 -4.57 -10.39 -23.17
N GLY A 40 -4.88 -11.69 -23.04
CA GLY A 40 -3.92 -12.70 -22.61
C GLY A 40 -2.72 -12.69 -23.53
N ARG A 41 -1.57 -12.22 -23.01
CA ARG A 41 -0.30 -12.40 -23.71
C ARG A 41 0.32 -13.75 -23.35
N MET A 42 0.96 -14.31 -24.36
CA MET A 42 1.49 -15.67 -24.49
C MET A 42 2.13 -16.23 -23.21
N LEU A 43 1.59 -17.36 -22.75
CA LEU A 43 2.29 -18.35 -21.94
C LEU A 43 3.64 -18.67 -22.60
N GLY A 44 4.76 -18.30 -21.99
CA GLY A 44 6.06 -18.72 -22.53
C GLY A 44 7.33 -18.09 -21.97
N LEU A 45 7.28 -17.00 -21.19
CA LEU A 45 8.51 -16.35 -20.70
C LEU A 45 8.43 -16.05 -19.20
N GLY A 46 9.03 -16.93 -18.40
CA GLY A 46 9.44 -16.69 -17.02
C GLY A 46 8.30 -16.64 -15.99
N SER A 47 8.53 -17.28 -14.84
CA SER A 47 7.64 -17.28 -13.67
C SER A 47 7.54 -15.89 -13.00
N SER A 48 7.06 -14.86 -13.71
CA SER A 48 6.70 -13.60 -13.06
C SER A 48 5.40 -13.80 -12.29
N ARG A 49 5.39 -13.36 -11.03
CA ARG A 49 4.24 -13.47 -10.15
C ARG A 49 3.09 -12.66 -10.77
N LEU A 50 1.95 -13.31 -11.02
CA LEU A 50 0.78 -12.63 -11.60
C LEU A 50 0.41 -11.40 -10.74
N PRO A 51 0.01 -10.28 -11.38
CA PRO A 51 -0.44 -9.10 -10.66
C PRO A 51 -1.70 -9.42 -9.85
N LEU A 52 -1.89 -8.69 -8.76
CA LEU A 52 -3.12 -8.79 -7.98
C LEU A 52 -4.21 -7.95 -8.62
N ARG A 53 -5.40 -8.52 -8.80
CA ARG A 53 -6.60 -7.74 -9.15
C ARG A 53 -7.28 -7.27 -7.86
N ILE A 54 -7.24 -5.98 -7.59
CA ILE A 54 -7.85 -5.33 -6.43
C ILE A 54 -9.14 -4.64 -6.86
N ALA A 55 -10.26 -5.02 -6.25
CA ALA A 55 -11.54 -4.31 -6.39
C ALA A 55 -11.78 -3.47 -5.13
N LEU A 56 -11.97 -2.16 -5.33
CA LEU A 56 -12.29 -1.22 -4.28
C LEU A 56 -13.79 -1.28 -3.94
N PRO A 57 -14.20 -0.85 -2.73
CA PRO A 57 -15.62 -0.68 -2.37
C PRO A 57 -16.43 0.20 -3.33
N SER A 58 -15.78 1.15 -3.99
CA SER A 58 -16.40 2.02 -4.99
C SER A 58 -16.80 1.31 -6.29
N GLY A 59 -16.37 0.05 -6.48
CA GLY A 59 -16.58 -0.73 -7.70
C GLY A 59 -15.42 -0.64 -8.71
N SER A 60 -14.50 0.31 -8.55
CA SER A 60 -13.30 0.39 -9.39
C SER A 60 -12.38 -0.82 -9.19
N THR A 61 -11.81 -1.33 -10.28
CA THR A 61 -10.90 -2.48 -10.25
C THR A 61 -9.55 -2.13 -10.87
N PHE A 62 -8.48 -2.52 -10.17
CA PHE A 62 -7.10 -2.24 -10.53
C PHE A 62 -6.27 -3.52 -10.56
N PHE A 63 -5.25 -3.56 -11.41
CA PHE A 63 -4.14 -4.48 -11.29
C PHE A 63 -2.98 -3.78 -10.59
N VAL A 64 -2.34 -4.47 -9.64
CA VAL A 64 -1.18 -3.96 -8.88
C VAL A 64 -0.08 -5.01 -8.80
N ASP A 65 1.14 -4.57 -8.41
CA ASP A 65 2.37 -5.38 -8.36
C ASP A 65 3.01 -5.64 -9.74
N SER A 66 4.05 -6.48 -9.77
CA SER A 66 4.73 -6.90 -11.00
C SER A 66 3.75 -7.37 -12.08
N GLY A 67 3.86 -6.80 -13.28
CA GLY A 67 3.02 -7.16 -14.44
C GLY A 67 1.67 -6.44 -14.49
N ALA A 68 1.40 -5.50 -13.59
CA ALA A 68 0.16 -4.71 -13.59
C ALA A 68 -0.01 -3.93 -14.92
N HIS A 69 1.04 -3.24 -15.36
CA HIS A 69 1.02 -2.44 -16.59
C HIS A 69 0.86 -3.30 -17.86
N ASP A 70 1.19 -4.59 -17.79
CA ASP A 70 0.98 -5.55 -18.89
C ASP A 70 -0.46 -6.11 -18.91
N SER A 71 -1.21 -5.95 -17.81
CA SER A 71 -2.54 -6.57 -17.60
C SER A 71 -3.70 -5.58 -17.72
N GLY A 72 -3.42 -4.29 -17.90
CA GLY A 72 -4.42 -3.24 -18.02
C GLY A 72 -3.85 -1.96 -18.61
N ARG A 73 -4.60 -0.86 -18.55
CA ARG A 73 -4.08 0.46 -18.94
C ARG A 73 -3.30 1.07 -17.77
N PRO A 74 -1.99 1.35 -17.89
CA PRO A 74 -1.20 1.94 -16.80
C PRO A 74 -1.78 3.25 -16.28
N VAL A 75 -1.66 3.46 -14.96
CA VAL A 75 -1.94 4.71 -14.27
C VAL A 75 -0.61 5.29 -13.80
N GLU A 76 -0.13 6.31 -14.49
CA GLU A 76 1.11 7.00 -14.17
C GLU A 76 0.79 8.30 -13.43
N ASN A 77 0.60 8.21 -12.12
CA ASN A 77 0.43 9.38 -11.26
C ASN A 77 1.74 9.66 -10.51
N LEU A 78 2.46 10.68 -10.98
CA LEU A 78 3.71 11.16 -10.37
C LEU A 78 3.49 12.30 -9.36
N SER A 79 2.24 12.76 -9.17
CA SER A 79 1.93 13.83 -8.21
C SER A 79 2.00 13.33 -6.77
N MET A 80 2.44 14.21 -5.87
CA MET A 80 2.39 13.98 -4.42
C MET A 80 0.95 13.86 -3.90
N ASP A 81 -0.03 14.44 -4.61
CA ASP A 81 -1.45 14.37 -4.24
C ASP A 81 -1.99 12.94 -4.22
N ARG A 82 -1.29 12.01 -4.89
CA ARG A 82 -1.69 10.60 -4.89
C ARG A 82 -1.81 10.05 -3.47
N PHE A 83 -0.96 10.49 -2.54
CA PHE A 83 -0.91 10.00 -1.16
C PHE A 83 -2.17 10.33 -0.36
N VAL A 84 -2.95 11.31 -0.79
CA VAL A 84 -4.17 11.83 -0.14
C VAL A 84 -5.37 10.86 -0.26
N GLY A 85 -5.14 9.62 -0.69
CA GLY A 85 -6.18 8.58 -0.77
C GLY A 85 -6.77 8.42 -2.16
N SER A 86 -5.97 8.68 -3.20
CA SER A 86 -6.36 8.36 -4.57
C SER A 86 -6.75 6.88 -4.72
N PRO A 87 -7.68 6.53 -5.63
CA PRO A 87 -8.09 5.14 -5.85
C PRO A 87 -6.91 4.19 -6.12
N GLU A 88 -5.92 4.64 -6.89
CA GLU A 88 -4.70 3.88 -7.18
C GLU A 88 -3.82 3.66 -5.94
N MET A 89 -3.76 4.62 -5.01
CA MET A 89 -3.04 4.43 -3.74
C MET A 89 -3.77 3.48 -2.80
N LEU A 90 -5.11 3.53 -2.75
CA LEU A 90 -5.90 2.52 -2.04
C LEU A 90 -5.65 1.13 -2.62
N ALA A 91 -5.60 1.00 -3.94
CA ALA A 91 -5.32 -0.28 -4.59
C ALA A 91 -3.92 -0.81 -4.23
N LEU A 92 -2.89 0.04 -4.20
CA LEU A 92 -1.54 -0.35 -3.76
C LEU A 92 -1.50 -0.75 -2.28
N PHE A 93 -2.17 0.02 -1.42
CA PHE A 93 -2.27 -0.25 0.01
C PHE A 93 -2.92 -1.63 0.25
N TYR A 94 -4.06 -1.89 -0.36
CA TYR A 94 -4.74 -3.19 -0.31
C TYR A 94 -3.91 -4.32 -0.93
N GLY A 95 -3.22 -4.05 -2.03
CA GLY A 95 -2.28 -5.00 -2.63
C GLY A 95 -1.17 -5.43 -1.67
N ALA A 96 -0.58 -4.48 -0.95
CA ALA A 96 0.49 -4.74 0.01
C ALA A 96 0.00 -5.60 1.19
N PHE A 97 -1.14 -5.24 1.79
CA PHE A 97 -1.74 -6.04 2.86
C PHE A 97 -2.20 -7.42 2.39
N THR A 98 -2.76 -7.53 1.18
CA THR A 98 -3.09 -8.83 0.58
C THR A 98 -1.84 -9.71 0.46
N ARG A 99 -0.73 -9.17 -0.05
CA ARG A 99 0.54 -9.89 -0.17
C ARG A 99 1.09 -10.32 1.19
N LEU A 100 0.92 -9.48 2.21
CA LEU A 100 1.32 -9.78 3.58
C LEU A 100 0.49 -10.94 4.12
N ILE A 101 -0.84 -10.84 4.06
CA ILE A 101 -1.79 -11.85 4.55
C ILE A 101 -1.53 -13.20 3.89
N LEU A 102 -1.29 -13.23 2.57
CA LEU A 102 -0.95 -14.45 1.84
C LEU A 102 0.38 -15.10 2.29
N ARG A 103 1.28 -14.36 2.95
CA ARG A 103 2.57 -14.86 3.44
C ARG A 103 2.56 -15.19 4.93
N SER A 104 1.92 -14.35 5.75
CA SER A 104 1.95 -14.45 7.22
C SER A 104 0.69 -15.03 7.84
N GLY A 105 -0.38 -15.20 7.07
CA GLY A 105 -1.70 -15.51 7.59
C GLY A 105 -2.52 -14.25 7.90
N ASP A 106 -3.71 -14.45 8.45
CA ASP A 106 -4.72 -13.42 8.62
C ASP A 106 -4.36 -12.36 9.67
N ILE A 107 -4.92 -11.15 9.51
CA ILE A 107 -4.75 -10.02 10.44
C ILE A 107 -6.08 -9.78 11.15
N SER A 108 -6.29 -10.47 12.26
CA SER A 108 -7.54 -10.41 13.03
C SER A 108 -7.56 -9.35 14.12
N GLN A 109 -6.40 -8.78 14.47
CA GLN A 109 -6.27 -7.75 15.50
C GLN A 109 -6.34 -6.34 14.90
N PRO A 110 -6.80 -5.33 15.66
CA PRO A 110 -6.73 -3.94 15.21
C PRO A 110 -5.29 -3.50 14.95
N VAL A 111 -5.12 -2.66 13.93
CA VAL A 111 -3.82 -2.27 13.40
C VAL A 111 -3.48 -0.81 13.74
N SER A 112 -2.22 -0.57 14.10
CA SER A 112 -1.60 0.75 14.21
C SER A 112 -0.53 0.88 13.12
N ILE A 113 -0.59 1.95 12.32
CA ILE A 113 0.33 2.18 11.19
C ILE A 113 1.21 3.40 11.48
N THR A 114 2.52 3.24 11.34
CA THR A 114 3.46 4.36 11.22
C THR A 114 3.83 4.53 9.75
N CYS A 115 3.38 5.62 9.14
CA CYS A 115 3.59 5.93 7.73
C CYS A 115 4.72 6.95 7.55
N GLY A 116 5.74 6.60 6.77
CA GLY A 116 6.75 7.52 6.27
C GLY A 116 6.26 8.22 4.99
N LEU A 117 6.41 9.55 4.93
CA LEU A 117 6.14 10.35 3.73
C LEU A 117 7.36 11.16 3.30
N PRO A 118 7.47 11.51 1.99
CA PRO A 118 8.49 12.45 1.51
C PRO A 118 8.43 13.78 2.28
N LEU A 119 9.59 14.39 2.54
CA LEU A 119 9.67 15.66 3.27
C LEU A 119 8.89 16.78 2.56
N ASP A 120 8.90 16.77 1.23
CA ASP A 120 8.16 17.74 0.41
C ASP A 120 6.65 17.69 0.68
N THR A 121 6.10 16.49 0.95
CA THR A 121 4.69 16.29 1.32
C THR A 121 4.38 16.79 2.74
N LEU A 122 5.41 16.92 3.58
CA LEU A 122 5.31 17.39 4.97
C LEU A 122 5.73 18.86 5.13
N SER A 123 5.99 19.56 4.03
CA SER A 123 6.47 20.94 4.01
C SER A 123 5.48 21.84 3.26
N GLY A 124 5.46 23.12 3.61
CA GLY A 124 4.54 24.11 3.01
C GLY A 124 3.21 24.25 3.76
N GLU A 125 2.36 25.16 3.27
CA GLU A 125 1.11 25.55 3.96
C GLU A 125 0.09 24.40 4.02
N GLU A 126 0.08 23.51 3.03
CA GLU A 126 -0.86 22.38 2.89
C GLU A 126 -0.41 21.08 3.58
N ALA A 127 0.77 21.08 4.22
CA ALA A 127 1.34 19.88 4.85
C ALA A 127 0.38 19.27 5.90
N ARG A 128 -0.24 20.13 6.71
CA ARG A 128 -1.18 19.69 7.75
C ARG A 128 -2.43 19.05 7.14
N THR A 129 -3.04 19.69 6.14
CA THR A 129 -4.22 19.18 5.42
C THR A 129 -3.93 17.82 4.79
N THR A 130 -2.72 17.67 4.23
CA THR A 130 -2.25 16.44 3.59
C THR A 130 -2.12 15.31 4.61
N VAL A 131 -1.45 15.56 5.75
CA VAL A 131 -1.31 14.58 6.84
C VAL A 131 -2.66 14.17 7.40
N GLU A 132 -3.55 15.13 7.66
CA GLU A 132 -4.90 14.85 8.18
C GLU A 132 -5.72 14.00 7.20
N SER A 133 -5.58 14.26 5.90
CA SER A 133 -6.27 13.48 4.87
C SER A 133 -5.71 12.05 4.76
N ILE A 134 -4.39 11.89 4.87
CA ILE A 134 -3.73 10.57 4.91
C ILE A 134 -4.19 9.76 6.13
N GLN A 135 -4.17 10.38 7.31
CA GLN A 135 -4.67 9.74 8.53
C GLN A 135 -6.15 9.38 8.41
N ARG A 136 -6.97 10.25 7.81
CA ARG A 136 -8.41 10.03 7.65
C ARG A 136 -8.72 8.83 6.78
N TRP A 137 -8.07 8.68 5.62
CA TRP A 137 -8.36 7.55 4.74
C TRP A 137 -7.74 6.25 5.23
N MET A 138 -6.56 6.28 5.85
CA MET A 138 -5.88 5.09 6.38
C MET A 138 -6.52 4.59 7.68
N LYS A 139 -7.04 5.48 8.53
CA LYS A 139 -7.67 5.10 9.80
C LYS A 139 -9.14 4.76 9.56
N ALA A 140 -9.38 3.56 9.03
CA ALA A 140 -10.71 3.07 8.71
C ALA A 140 -10.83 1.55 8.90
N ASP A 141 -12.08 1.08 8.87
CA ASP A 141 -12.40 -0.33 8.65
C ASP A 141 -12.40 -0.58 7.13
N HIS A 142 -11.31 -1.17 6.64
CA HIS A 142 -11.12 -1.46 5.23
C HIS A 142 -11.68 -2.82 4.86
N ILE A 143 -12.45 -2.85 3.78
CA ILE A 143 -12.94 -4.07 3.13
C ILE A 143 -12.60 -3.96 1.64
N TRP A 144 -11.99 -4.98 1.06
CA TRP A 144 -11.70 -5.01 -0.37
C TRP A 144 -11.72 -6.45 -0.89
N LYS A 145 -11.68 -6.61 -2.21
CA LYS A 145 -11.47 -7.92 -2.83
C LYS A 145 -10.14 -7.97 -3.56
N ALA A 146 -9.38 -9.04 -3.36
CA ALA A 146 -8.21 -9.35 -4.15
C ALA A 146 -8.39 -10.71 -4.83
N ASN A 147 -8.35 -10.74 -6.17
CA ASN A 147 -8.64 -11.94 -6.96
C ASN A 147 -9.94 -12.64 -6.54
N ASP A 148 -11.01 -11.85 -6.35
CA ASP A 148 -12.35 -12.26 -5.90
C ASP A 148 -12.48 -12.74 -4.44
N GLN A 149 -11.37 -12.89 -3.72
CA GLN A 149 -11.39 -13.16 -2.29
C GLN A 149 -11.53 -11.85 -1.51
N GLU A 150 -12.44 -11.82 -0.54
CA GLU A 150 -12.63 -10.66 0.34
C GLU A 150 -11.62 -10.64 1.49
N TYR A 151 -11.14 -9.45 1.81
CA TYR A 151 -10.19 -9.18 2.88
C TYR A 151 -10.68 -7.99 3.73
N HIS A 152 -10.30 -8.02 5.00
CA HIS A 152 -10.68 -7.04 6.01
C HIS A 152 -9.44 -6.54 6.75
N LEU A 153 -9.41 -5.26 7.10
CA LEU A 153 -8.34 -4.66 7.90
C LEU A 153 -8.91 -3.50 8.72
N ASN A 154 -8.87 -3.61 10.04
CA ASN A 154 -9.27 -2.52 10.94
C ASN A 154 -8.03 -1.72 11.35
N VAL A 155 -7.91 -0.49 10.85
CA VAL A 155 -6.83 0.42 11.24
C VAL A 155 -7.38 1.43 12.24
N THR A 156 -6.90 1.35 13.48
CA THR A 156 -7.38 2.17 14.60
C THR A 156 -6.51 3.39 14.87
N GLU A 157 -5.27 3.37 14.41
CA GLU A 157 -4.29 4.41 14.67
C GLU A 157 -3.33 4.58 13.48
N VAL A 158 -3.05 5.84 13.14
CA VAL A 158 -2.11 6.21 12.07
C VAL A 158 -1.22 7.35 12.56
N ARG A 159 0.09 7.08 12.64
CA ARG A 159 1.13 8.07 12.89
C ARG A 159 1.84 8.38 11.58
N VAL A 160 2.07 9.66 11.30
CA VAL A 160 2.80 10.10 10.11
C VAL A 160 4.16 10.67 10.55
N THR A 161 5.22 10.27 9.85
CA THR A 161 6.58 10.74 10.06
C THR A 161 7.25 11.03 8.72
N SER A 162 8.35 11.77 8.72
CA SER A 162 9.14 11.98 7.52
C SER A 162 9.97 10.72 7.19
N GLN A 163 10.04 10.35 5.91
CA GLN A 163 10.87 9.26 5.41
C GLN A 163 12.34 9.38 5.85
N PRO A 164 12.99 10.57 5.82
CA PRO A 164 14.35 10.73 6.34
C PRO A 164 14.47 10.45 7.85
N ALA A 165 13.48 10.84 8.66
CA ALA A 165 13.48 10.50 10.08
C ALA A 165 13.29 8.99 10.29
N GLY A 166 12.41 8.35 9.52
CA GLY A 166 12.23 6.90 9.52
C GLY A 166 13.50 6.13 9.14
N ALA A 167 14.20 6.57 8.08
CA ALA A 167 15.47 6.00 7.66
C ALA A 167 16.59 6.19 8.70
N LEU A 168 16.60 7.33 9.41
CA LEU A 168 17.52 7.57 10.52
C LEU A 168 17.23 6.66 11.71
N PHE A 169 15.96 6.45 12.07
CA PHE A 169 15.59 5.50 13.13
C PHE A 169 15.93 4.06 12.76
N ASP A 170 15.76 3.66 11.50
CA ASP A 170 16.19 2.35 11.00
C ASP A 170 17.71 2.18 11.10
N TYR A 171 18.48 3.18 10.65
CA TYR A 171 19.95 3.18 10.75
C TYR A 171 20.45 3.06 12.21
N VAL A 172 19.84 3.80 13.15
CA VAL A 172 20.19 3.74 14.57
C VAL A 172 19.77 2.41 15.22
N ALA A 173 18.65 1.82 14.77
CA ALA A 173 18.21 0.51 15.24
C ALA A 173 19.10 -0.64 14.75
N VAL A 174 19.72 -0.50 13.57
CA VAL A 174 20.67 -1.48 12.99
C VAL A 174 22.03 -1.46 13.70
N ILE A 175 22.52 -0.31 14.17
CA ILE A 175 23.83 -0.18 14.83
C ILE A 175 23.83 -0.68 16.28
N ASN A 176 22.67 -0.74 16.94
CA ASN A 176 22.54 -1.23 18.31
C ASN A 176 22.24 -2.73 18.40
N ARG A 177 22.62 -3.52 17.39
CA ARG A 177 22.61 -5.00 17.43
C ARG A 177 24.01 -5.57 17.48
#